data_AF-A0AA39XH05-F1
#
_entry.id   AF-A0AA39XH05-F1
#
_cell.length_a   1.000
_cell.length_b   1.000
_cell.length_c   1.000
_cell.angle_alpha   90.00
_cell.angle_beta   90.00
_cell.angle_gamma   90.00
#
_symmetry.space_group_name_H-M   'P 1'
#
loop_
_entity.id
_entity.type
_entity.pdbx_description
1 polymer ?
#
loop_
_entity_poly.entity_id
_entity_poly.type
_entity_poly.pdbx_seq_one_letter_code
_entity_poly.pdbx_strand_id
1 'polypeptide(L)'
;KPAFNPNAAIADKDTHERALRALEDKNVDTAIPTYFYIPKDDSYVYHAIASITLAEVQALVHLGDKNGLQKLVLQLPKLPRRKGISPLQPPSDITSYASIFLPSTSTPAALRTFTSNARKSSILHLPSRLLPPHLPLPNPPSNSPPIPKSTNHPCNPYLTFLVPTFPLLQWCGPTPLEYLAPHNSHPILPVHMHHFSCVCPSHDALTFASEVRSRSEDSRCRIRDWILDVCASPVRRGMYSAG
;
A
#
# COMPACT_ATOMS: atom_id res chain seq x y z
N LYS A 1 25.31 -6.46 9.91
CA LYS A 1 24.89 -6.09 8.53
C LYS A 1 25.06 -4.57 8.37
N PRO A 2 25.50 -4.04 7.21
CA PRO A 2 25.44 -2.59 6.98
C PRO A 2 23.97 -2.13 7.07
N ALA A 3 23.74 -0.97 7.69
CA ALA A 3 22.40 -0.42 7.79
C ALA A 3 21.85 -0.07 6.39
N PHE A 4 20.56 -0.33 6.16
CA PHE A 4 19.91 0.04 4.91
C PHE A 4 20.03 1.56 4.68
N ASN A 5 20.56 1.95 3.51
CA ASN A 5 20.70 3.35 3.13
C ASN A 5 19.61 3.72 2.11
N PRO A 6 18.55 4.44 2.50
CA PRO A 6 17.43 4.76 1.61
C PRO A 6 17.86 5.65 0.43
N ASN A 7 18.84 6.54 0.61
CA ASN A 7 19.29 7.40 -0.48
C ASN A 7 20.03 6.60 -1.55
N ALA A 8 20.84 5.62 -1.16
CA ALA A 8 21.50 4.71 -2.09
C ALA A 8 20.49 3.81 -2.81
N ALA A 9 19.51 3.27 -2.08
CA ALA A 9 18.46 2.42 -2.65
C ALA A 9 17.57 3.17 -3.67
N ILE A 10 17.25 4.45 -3.42
CA ILE A 10 16.48 5.28 -4.37
C ILE A 10 17.31 5.61 -5.63
N ALA A 11 18.63 5.75 -5.49
CA ALA A 11 19.53 6.05 -6.60
C ALA A 11 19.82 4.81 -7.48
N ASP A 12 19.74 3.60 -6.92
CA ASP A 12 19.96 2.34 -7.63
C ASP A 12 18.72 1.93 -8.44
N LYS A 13 18.64 2.47 -9.65
CA LYS A 13 17.55 2.18 -10.60
C LYS A 13 17.51 0.72 -11.04
N ASP A 14 18.66 0.07 -11.22
CA ASP A 14 18.73 -1.29 -11.73
C ASP A 14 18.17 -2.28 -10.71
N THR A 15 18.52 -2.11 -9.44
CA THR A 15 17.95 -2.93 -8.35
C THR A 15 16.46 -2.69 -8.20
N HIS A 16 16.01 -1.44 -8.33
CA HIS A 16 14.59 -1.13 -8.29
C HIS A 16 13.81 -1.79 -9.45
N GLU A 17 14.30 -1.70 -10.68
CA GLU A 17 13.68 -2.34 -11.83
C GLU A 17 13.63 -3.87 -11.70
N ARG A 18 14.69 -4.51 -11.17
CA ARG A 18 14.69 -5.95 -10.90
C ARG A 18 13.65 -6.34 -9.85
N ALA A 19 13.55 -5.58 -8.77
CA ALA A 19 12.54 -5.83 -7.73
C ALA A 19 11.12 -5.66 -8.28
N LEU A 20 10.89 -4.66 -9.14
CA LEU A 20 9.61 -4.44 -9.79
C LEU A 20 9.21 -5.58 -10.72
N ARG A 21 10.12 -6.06 -11.57
CA ARG A 21 9.87 -7.22 -12.43
C ARG A 21 9.51 -8.45 -11.60
N ALA A 22 10.21 -8.67 -10.48
CA ALA A 22 9.85 -9.76 -9.58
C ALA A 22 8.43 -9.60 -8.99
N LEU A 23 8.00 -8.38 -8.65
CA LEU A 23 6.60 -8.14 -8.22
C LEU A 23 5.58 -8.39 -9.33
N GLU A 24 5.89 -8.00 -10.56
CA GLU A 24 5.03 -8.26 -11.73
C GLU A 24 4.82 -9.76 -11.94
N ASP A 25 5.88 -10.55 -11.72
CA ASP A 25 5.87 -12.02 -11.72
C ASP A 25 5.28 -12.62 -10.42
N LYS A 26 4.70 -11.79 -9.54
CA LYS A 26 4.11 -12.17 -8.24
C LYS A 26 5.11 -12.85 -7.30
N ASN A 27 6.38 -12.56 -7.49
CA ASN A 27 7.48 -13.12 -6.74
C ASN A 27 7.96 -12.13 -5.65
N VAL A 28 7.24 -12.13 -4.53
CA VAL A 28 7.53 -11.29 -3.37
C VAL A 28 8.77 -11.79 -2.60
N ASP A 29 9.08 -13.10 -2.66
CA ASP A 29 10.28 -13.69 -2.08
C ASP A 29 11.57 -13.19 -2.72
N THR A 30 11.47 -12.70 -3.96
CA THR A 30 12.61 -12.15 -4.70
C THR A 30 12.57 -10.63 -4.71
N ALA A 31 11.40 -10.01 -4.84
CA ALA A 31 11.26 -8.56 -4.89
C ALA A 31 11.74 -7.86 -3.62
N ILE A 32 11.25 -8.29 -2.45
CA ILE A 32 11.56 -7.66 -1.16
C ILE A 32 13.07 -7.78 -0.86
N PRO A 33 13.70 -8.97 -0.96
CA PRO A 33 15.12 -9.10 -0.68
C PRO A 33 16.01 -8.36 -1.67
N THR A 34 15.61 -8.31 -2.95
CA THR A 34 16.34 -7.55 -3.97
C THR A 34 16.39 -6.07 -3.61
N TYR A 35 15.27 -5.47 -3.21
CA TYR A 35 15.20 -4.04 -2.92
C TYR A 35 15.87 -3.66 -1.59
N PHE A 36 15.71 -4.49 -0.56
CA PHE A 36 16.23 -4.22 0.78
C PHE A 36 17.60 -4.85 1.07
N TYR A 37 18.22 -5.48 0.07
CA TYR A 37 19.48 -6.20 0.20
C TYR A 37 19.45 -7.28 1.30
N ILE A 38 18.32 -8.00 1.38
CA ILE A 38 18.13 -9.08 2.36
C ILE A 38 18.78 -10.37 1.82
N PRO A 39 19.51 -11.14 2.65
CA PRO A 39 20.03 -12.43 2.25
C PRO A 39 18.93 -13.43 1.85
N LYS A 40 19.27 -14.38 0.99
CA LYS A 40 18.30 -15.36 0.45
C LYS A 40 17.86 -16.39 1.50
N ASP A 41 18.66 -16.58 2.53
CA ASP A 41 18.49 -17.49 3.67
C ASP A 41 17.93 -16.78 4.92
N ASP A 42 17.35 -15.58 4.74
CA ASP A 42 16.76 -14.82 5.82
C ASP A 42 15.51 -15.50 6.38
N SER A 43 15.56 -15.83 7.67
CA SER A 43 14.46 -16.46 8.42
C SER A 43 13.69 -15.45 9.27
N TYR A 44 13.75 -14.15 8.92
CA TYR A 44 13.12 -13.11 9.71
C TYR A 44 11.59 -13.29 9.77
N VAL A 45 11.05 -13.18 10.97
CA VAL A 45 9.60 -13.24 11.21
C VAL A 45 9.08 -11.81 11.30
N TYR A 46 8.23 -11.45 10.35
CA TYR A 46 7.58 -10.14 10.31
C TYR A 46 6.42 -10.13 11.30
N HIS A 47 6.44 -9.18 12.24
CA HIS A 47 5.43 -9.03 13.28
C HIS A 47 4.56 -7.79 13.04
N ALA A 48 3.25 -7.99 12.93
CA ALA A 48 2.23 -6.94 13.00
C ALA A 48 1.00 -7.49 13.73
N ILE A 49 -0.19 -7.45 13.12
CA ILE A 49 -1.39 -8.14 13.64
C ILE A 49 -1.23 -9.67 13.58
N ALA A 50 -0.39 -10.16 12.66
CA ALA A 50 0.03 -11.55 12.55
C ALA A 50 1.55 -11.65 12.51
N SER A 51 2.08 -12.85 12.74
CA SER A 51 3.50 -13.18 12.58
C SER A 51 3.68 -14.08 11.35
N ILE A 52 4.55 -13.70 10.43
CA ILE A 52 4.72 -14.43 9.16
C ILE A 52 6.14 -14.23 8.60
N THR A 53 6.69 -15.25 7.97
CA THR A 53 7.97 -15.18 7.22
C THR A 53 7.72 -14.82 5.76
N LEU A 54 8.73 -14.31 5.06
CA LEU A 54 8.58 -13.97 3.64
C LEU A 54 8.23 -15.21 2.77
N ALA A 55 8.77 -16.37 3.12
CA ALA A 55 8.47 -17.64 2.44
C ALA A 55 6.98 -18.04 2.61
N GLU A 56 6.42 -17.86 3.81
CA GLU A 56 4.99 -18.10 4.07
C GLU A 56 4.11 -17.10 3.30
N VAL A 57 4.53 -15.83 3.18
CA VAL A 57 3.82 -14.85 2.34
C VAL A 57 3.79 -15.33 0.88
N GLN A 58 4.93 -15.74 0.33
CA GLN A 58 5.00 -16.24 -1.05
C GLN A 58 4.10 -17.47 -1.26
N ALA A 59 4.10 -18.41 -0.32
CA ALA A 59 3.23 -19.59 -0.37
C ALA A 59 1.74 -19.19 -0.41
N LEU A 60 1.34 -18.19 0.37
CA LEU A 60 -0.04 -17.68 0.37
C LEU A 60 -0.39 -16.90 -0.90
N VAL A 61 0.55 -16.18 -1.50
CA VAL A 61 0.35 -15.54 -2.81
C VAL A 61 0.07 -16.61 -3.88
N HIS A 62 0.88 -17.67 -3.93
CA HIS A 62 0.67 -18.80 -4.85
C HIS A 62 -0.66 -19.53 -4.61
N LEU A 63 -1.09 -19.64 -3.35
CA LEU A 63 -2.37 -20.26 -3.00
C LEU A 63 -3.55 -19.36 -3.38
N GLY A 64 -3.41 -18.05 -3.19
CA GLY A 64 -4.40 -17.03 -3.55
C GLY A 64 -4.67 -16.99 -5.04
N ASP A 65 -3.64 -17.18 -5.87
CA ASP A 65 -3.78 -17.31 -7.31
C ASP A 65 -4.61 -18.53 -7.74
N LYS A 66 -4.49 -19.64 -7.01
CA LYS A 66 -5.19 -20.90 -7.34
C LYS A 66 -6.61 -20.98 -6.80
N ASN A 67 -6.85 -20.43 -5.61
CA ASN A 67 -8.10 -20.62 -4.86
C ASN A 67 -8.91 -19.33 -4.66
N GLY A 68 -8.33 -18.17 -4.96
CA GLY A 68 -8.84 -16.86 -4.56
C GLY A 68 -8.64 -16.63 -3.07
N LEU A 69 -7.75 -15.73 -2.69
CA LEU A 69 -7.50 -15.36 -1.28
C LEU A 69 -8.80 -14.95 -0.57
N GLN A 70 -9.71 -14.29 -1.28
CA GLN A 70 -11.04 -13.97 -0.76
C GLN A 70 -11.95 -15.17 -0.57
N LYS A 71 -11.81 -16.23 -1.37
CA LYS A 71 -12.60 -17.46 -1.18
C LYS A 71 -12.25 -18.11 0.16
N LEU A 72 -10.97 -18.10 0.54
CA LEU A 72 -10.53 -18.56 1.86
C LEU A 72 -11.11 -17.73 3.00
N VAL A 73 -11.20 -16.40 2.82
CA VAL A 73 -11.83 -15.50 3.79
C VAL A 73 -13.36 -15.69 3.84
N LEU A 74 -14.03 -15.85 2.70
CA LEU A 74 -15.49 -15.98 2.57
C LEU A 74 -16.02 -17.37 2.93
N GLN A 75 -15.17 -18.39 2.94
CA GLN A 75 -15.52 -19.75 3.39
C GLN A 75 -15.65 -19.84 4.92
N LEU A 76 -15.30 -18.79 5.66
CA LEU A 76 -15.35 -18.81 7.11
C LEU A 76 -16.79 -18.71 7.63
N PRO A 77 -17.18 -19.53 8.63
CA PRO A 77 -18.58 -19.64 9.09
C PRO A 77 -19.20 -18.35 9.63
N LYS A 78 -18.38 -17.35 9.99
CA LYS A 78 -18.79 -16.16 10.74
C LYS A 78 -19.16 -14.95 9.86
N LEU A 79 -18.96 -15.03 8.55
CA LEU A 79 -19.32 -13.93 7.65
C LEU A 79 -20.80 -14.05 7.23
N PRO A 80 -21.61 -12.98 7.39
CA PRO A 80 -22.96 -12.98 6.85
C PRO A 80 -22.87 -13.13 5.33
N ARG A 81 -23.34 -14.28 4.82
CA ARG A 81 -23.42 -14.56 3.39
C ARG A 81 -24.39 -13.55 2.76
N ARG A 82 -23.88 -12.42 2.29
CA ARG A 82 -24.70 -11.46 1.55
C ARG A 82 -25.02 -12.08 0.19
N LYS A 83 -26.26 -12.55 0.01
CA LYS A 83 -26.74 -13.05 -1.28
C LYS A 83 -26.52 -11.98 -2.36
N GLY A 84 -25.76 -12.31 -3.40
CA GLY A 84 -25.58 -11.46 -4.58
C GLY A 84 -24.27 -10.65 -4.68
N ILE A 85 -23.35 -10.76 -3.72
CA ILE A 85 -21.97 -10.28 -3.91
C ILE A 85 -21.15 -11.42 -4.51
N SER A 86 -20.57 -11.21 -5.70
CA SER A 86 -19.62 -12.17 -6.27
C SER A 86 -18.41 -12.29 -5.33
N PRO A 87 -17.98 -13.51 -4.95
CA PRO A 87 -16.85 -13.71 -4.04
C PRO A 87 -15.49 -13.33 -4.66
N LEU A 88 -15.46 -13.04 -5.97
CA LEU A 88 -14.25 -12.66 -6.68
C LEU A 88 -14.31 -11.17 -7.03
N GLN A 89 -13.31 -10.42 -6.58
CA GLN A 89 -13.16 -9.02 -6.97
C GLN A 89 -12.95 -8.92 -8.48
N PRO A 90 -13.76 -8.16 -9.23
CA PRO A 90 -13.44 -7.84 -10.61
C PRO A 90 -12.07 -7.15 -10.66
N PRO A 91 -11.15 -7.54 -11.57
CA PRO A 91 -9.87 -6.85 -11.72
C PRO A 91 -10.01 -5.33 -11.99
N SER A 92 -11.13 -4.93 -12.60
CA SER A 92 -11.50 -3.52 -12.80
C SER A 92 -11.67 -2.75 -11.48
N ASP A 93 -12.14 -3.42 -10.44
CA ASP A 93 -12.45 -2.81 -9.15
C ASP A 93 -11.16 -2.51 -8.38
N ILE A 94 -10.23 -3.46 -8.38
CA ILE A 94 -8.88 -3.30 -7.82
C ILE A 94 -8.12 -2.19 -8.55
N THR A 95 -8.18 -2.19 -9.88
CA THR A 95 -7.52 -1.17 -10.70
C THR A 95 -8.11 0.23 -10.43
N SER A 96 -9.43 0.33 -10.30
CA SER A 96 -10.10 1.59 -9.95
C SER A 96 -9.69 2.08 -8.57
N TYR A 97 -9.57 1.19 -7.59
CA TYR A 97 -9.07 1.52 -6.25
C TYR A 97 -7.61 1.97 -6.27
N ALA A 98 -6.73 1.23 -6.94
CA ALA A 98 -5.31 1.56 -7.10
C ALA A 98 -5.12 2.96 -7.69
N SER A 99 -5.93 3.32 -8.68
CA SER A 99 -5.87 4.63 -9.36
C SER A 99 -6.13 5.82 -8.43
N ILE A 100 -6.72 5.63 -7.25
CA ILE A 100 -6.91 6.72 -6.28
C ILE A 100 -5.57 7.24 -5.78
N PHE A 101 -4.56 6.37 -5.69
CA PHE A 101 -3.26 6.69 -5.09
C PHE A 101 -2.19 7.07 -6.10
N LEU A 102 -2.46 6.88 -7.40
CA LEU A 102 -1.47 7.12 -8.44
C LEU A 102 -1.26 8.63 -8.66
N PRO A 103 -0.01 9.07 -8.86
CA PRO A 103 0.32 10.47 -9.16
C PRO A 103 -0.12 10.91 -10.56
N SER A 104 -0.34 9.97 -11.48
CA SER A 104 -0.81 10.23 -12.85
C SER A 104 -2.32 10.54 -12.92
N THR A 105 -3.04 10.38 -11.82
CA THR A 105 -4.48 10.58 -11.71
C THR A 105 -4.80 11.73 -10.77
N SER A 106 -5.94 12.38 -10.98
CA SER A 106 -6.43 13.41 -10.06
C SER A 106 -7.26 12.72 -8.98
N THR A 107 -6.87 12.78 -7.70
CA THR A 107 -7.59 12.10 -6.62
C THR A 107 -9.08 12.47 -6.57
N PRO A 108 -9.49 13.76 -6.67
CA PRO A 108 -10.91 14.11 -6.71
C PRO A 108 -11.66 13.53 -7.93
N ALA A 109 -11.00 13.41 -9.09
CA ALA A 109 -11.61 12.77 -10.26
C ALA A 109 -11.69 11.25 -10.09
N ALA A 110 -10.60 10.62 -9.63
CA ALA A 110 -10.54 9.19 -9.37
C ALA A 110 -11.59 8.75 -8.33
N LEU A 111 -11.78 9.51 -7.26
CA LEU A 111 -12.81 9.25 -6.25
C LEU A 111 -14.24 9.39 -6.79
N ARG A 112 -14.50 10.40 -7.64
CA ARG A 112 -15.81 10.55 -8.31
C ARG A 112 -16.10 9.35 -9.21
N THR A 113 -15.15 8.96 -10.05
CA THR A 113 -15.26 7.79 -10.93
C THR A 113 -15.40 6.50 -10.13
N PHE A 114 -14.62 6.34 -9.06
CA PHE A 114 -14.70 5.20 -8.16
C PHE A 114 -16.09 5.08 -7.52
N THR A 115 -16.65 6.21 -7.06
CA THR A 115 -17.99 6.27 -6.49
C THR A 115 -19.09 6.00 -7.52
N SER A 116 -18.99 6.56 -8.72
CA SER A 116 -20.00 6.36 -9.78
C SER A 116 -20.02 4.91 -10.28
N ASN A 117 -18.88 4.23 -10.27
CA ASN A 117 -18.74 2.85 -10.74
C ASN A 117 -19.07 1.81 -9.65
N ALA A 118 -19.14 2.22 -8.38
CA ALA A 118 -19.44 1.34 -7.25
C ALA A 118 -20.93 0.96 -7.17
N ARG A 119 -21.36 0.05 -8.05
CA ARG A 119 -22.70 -0.54 -8.05
C ARG A 119 -23.01 -1.15 -6.68
N LYS A 120 -24.27 -1.13 -6.24
CA LYS A 120 -24.71 -1.69 -4.94
C LYS A 120 -24.35 -3.18 -4.76
N SER A 121 -24.23 -3.91 -5.87
CA SER A 121 -23.81 -5.32 -5.91
C SER A 121 -22.29 -5.52 -5.99
N SER A 122 -21.53 -4.45 -6.28
CA SER A 122 -20.07 -4.49 -6.26
C SER A 122 -19.56 -4.35 -4.83
N ILE A 123 -18.49 -5.07 -4.55
CA ILE A 123 -17.64 -4.94 -3.38
C ILE A 123 -17.08 -3.53 -3.16
N LEU A 124 -16.96 -2.72 -4.23
CA LEU A 124 -16.54 -1.33 -4.15
C LEU A 124 -17.55 -0.43 -3.43
N HIS A 125 -18.80 -0.88 -3.28
CA HIS A 125 -19.87 -0.07 -2.71
C HIS A 125 -19.58 0.44 -1.30
N LEU A 126 -18.87 -0.35 -0.50
CA LEU A 126 -18.53 0.01 0.88
C LEU A 126 -17.29 0.92 0.92
N PRO A 127 -16.15 0.54 0.31
CA PRO A 127 -15.00 1.43 0.20
C PRO A 127 -15.37 2.80 -0.40
N SER A 128 -16.19 2.84 -1.46
CA SER A 128 -16.57 4.09 -2.12
C SER A 128 -17.42 5.03 -1.25
N ARG A 129 -18.06 4.50 -0.20
CA ARG A 129 -18.79 5.30 0.78
C ARG A 129 -17.92 5.73 1.96
N LEU A 130 -16.92 4.93 2.33
CA LEU A 130 -16.04 5.19 3.46
C LEU A 130 -14.87 6.11 3.09
N LEU A 131 -14.29 5.95 1.89
CA LEU A 131 -13.11 6.71 1.47
C LEU A 131 -13.35 8.22 1.35
N PRO A 132 -14.38 8.71 0.63
CA PRO A 132 -14.58 10.16 0.46
C PRO A 132 -14.77 10.96 1.77
N PRO A 133 -15.57 10.52 2.76
CA PRO A 133 -15.73 11.28 4.01
C PRO A 133 -14.53 11.17 4.95
N HIS A 134 -13.72 10.11 4.84
CA HIS A 134 -12.52 9.91 5.66
C HIS A 134 -11.23 10.39 5.00
N LEU A 135 -11.27 10.85 3.74
CA LEU A 135 -10.22 11.68 3.19
C LEU A 135 -10.44 13.11 3.69
N PRO A 136 -9.58 13.64 4.57
CA PRO A 136 -9.45 15.08 4.68
C PRO A 136 -8.82 15.55 3.36
N LEU A 137 -9.64 15.70 2.32
CA LEU A 137 -9.31 16.68 1.31
C LEU A 137 -9.25 17.97 2.11
N PRO A 138 -8.09 18.65 2.19
CA PRO A 138 -8.04 19.97 2.77
C PRO A 138 -9.18 20.72 2.09
N ASN A 139 -10.15 21.27 2.84
CA ASN A 139 -11.03 22.30 2.29
C ASN A 139 -10.06 23.43 1.99
N PRO A 140 -9.49 23.46 0.79
CA PRO A 140 -8.34 24.27 0.63
C PRO A 140 -8.94 25.69 0.57
N PRO A 141 -8.30 26.70 1.19
CA PRO A 141 -8.83 28.06 1.13
C PRO A 141 -9.16 28.34 -0.34
N SER A 142 -10.31 28.96 -0.63
CA SER A 142 -10.98 29.08 -1.95
C SER A 142 -10.08 29.41 -3.18
N ASN A 143 -8.80 29.71 -2.96
CA ASN A 143 -7.77 30.08 -3.92
C ASN A 143 -6.58 29.11 -4.00
N SER A 144 -6.62 27.92 -3.40
CA SER A 144 -5.55 26.94 -3.59
C SER A 144 -5.55 26.40 -5.02
N PRO A 145 -4.40 26.34 -5.70
CA PRO A 145 -4.32 25.68 -6.99
C PRO A 145 -4.63 24.18 -6.83
N PRO A 146 -5.34 23.55 -7.79
CA PRO A 146 -5.54 22.11 -7.78
C PRO A 146 -4.19 21.38 -7.83
N ILE A 147 -4.05 20.29 -7.07
CA ILE A 147 -2.83 19.47 -7.09
C ILE A 147 -2.63 18.94 -8.51
N PRO A 148 -1.51 19.27 -9.19
CA PRO A 148 -1.27 18.82 -10.54
C PRO A 148 -0.96 17.33 -10.55
N LYS A 149 -1.53 16.63 -11.52
CA LYS A 149 -1.11 15.27 -11.89
C LYS A 149 0.37 15.33 -12.28
N SER A 150 1.13 14.30 -11.92
CA SER A 150 2.54 14.23 -12.27
C SER A 150 2.93 12.85 -12.78
N THR A 151 3.47 12.81 -13.99
CA THR A 151 4.22 11.66 -14.50
C THR A 151 5.70 11.71 -14.11
N ASN A 152 6.20 12.89 -13.71
CA ASN A 152 7.57 13.15 -13.29
C ASN A 152 7.61 13.50 -11.79
N HIS A 153 7.28 12.53 -10.95
CA HIS A 153 7.31 12.66 -9.49
C HIS A 153 8.50 11.84 -8.93
N PRO A 154 9.08 12.23 -7.78
CA PRO A 154 10.06 11.39 -7.10
C PRO A 154 9.47 10.01 -6.80
N CYS A 155 10.28 8.95 -6.96
CA CYS A 155 9.84 7.60 -6.66
C CYS A 155 9.33 7.50 -5.21
N ASN A 156 8.12 6.98 -5.05
CA ASN A 156 7.57 6.61 -3.74
C ASN A 156 7.67 5.08 -3.60
N PRO A 157 8.74 4.56 -2.98
CA PRO A 157 8.98 3.13 -2.97
C PRO A 157 7.88 2.36 -2.24
N TYR A 158 7.23 2.96 -1.24
CA TYR A 158 6.11 2.30 -0.59
C TYR A 158 4.92 2.15 -1.56
N LEU A 159 4.47 3.21 -2.22
CA LEU A 159 3.39 3.08 -3.21
C LEU A 159 3.76 2.12 -4.34
N THR A 160 5.02 2.12 -4.75
CA THR A 160 5.55 1.24 -5.79
C THR A 160 5.46 -0.24 -5.40
N PHE A 161 5.65 -0.58 -4.13
CA PHE A 161 5.45 -1.96 -3.63
C PHE A 161 3.99 -2.24 -3.27
N LEU A 162 3.26 -1.25 -2.75
CA LEU A 162 1.90 -1.44 -2.26
C LEU A 162 0.90 -1.66 -3.41
N VAL A 163 0.94 -0.84 -4.46
CA VAL A 163 -0.06 -0.89 -5.55
C VAL A 163 -0.05 -2.25 -6.28
N PRO A 164 1.10 -2.83 -6.69
CA PRO A 164 1.14 -4.15 -7.33
C PRO A 164 0.65 -5.28 -6.43
N THR A 165 0.60 -5.09 -5.11
CA THR A 165 0.12 -6.13 -4.18
C THR A 165 -1.39 -6.18 -4.03
N PHE A 166 -2.11 -5.13 -4.43
CA PHE A 166 -3.58 -5.13 -4.41
C PHE A 166 -4.20 -6.28 -5.22
N PRO A 167 -3.78 -6.56 -6.47
CA PRO A 167 -4.28 -7.73 -7.20
C PRO A 167 -3.87 -9.07 -6.55
N LEU A 168 -2.68 -9.15 -5.93
CA LEU A 168 -2.22 -10.36 -5.23
C LEU A 168 -3.14 -10.68 -4.04
N LEU A 169 -3.46 -9.66 -3.26
CA LEU A 169 -4.35 -9.77 -2.11
C LEU A 169 -5.82 -9.84 -2.50
N GLN A 170 -6.15 -9.56 -3.77
CA GLN A 170 -7.50 -9.24 -4.20
C GLN A 170 -8.11 -8.20 -3.25
N TRP A 171 -7.47 -7.05 -3.13
CA TRP A 171 -7.85 -6.01 -2.17
C TRP A 171 -8.26 -4.72 -2.89
N CYS A 172 -9.39 -4.13 -2.47
CA CYS A 172 -9.95 -2.91 -3.03
C CYS A 172 -10.30 -1.88 -1.96
N GLY A 173 -9.55 -1.90 -0.85
CA GLY A 173 -9.72 -0.99 0.27
C GLY A 173 -10.55 -1.56 1.43
N PRO A 174 -10.64 -0.80 2.54
CA PRO A 174 -11.20 -1.28 3.79
C PRO A 174 -12.67 -1.68 3.64
N THR A 175 -13.00 -2.90 4.07
CA THR A 175 -14.40 -3.37 4.12
C THR A 175 -14.78 -3.88 5.53
N PRO A 176 -16.05 -3.76 5.94
CA PRO A 176 -16.55 -4.40 7.16
C PRO A 176 -16.29 -5.91 7.23
N LEU A 177 -16.14 -6.58 6.08
CA LEU A 177 -15.83 -8.01 6.00
C LEU A 177 -14.41 -8.31 6.49
N GLU A 178 -13.47 -7.37 6.37
CA GLU A 178 -12.09 -7.53 6.82
C GLU A 178 -11.97 -7.51 8.35
N TYR A 179 -12.82 -6.76 9.05
CA TYR A 179 -12.89 -6.81 10.52
C TYR A 179 -13.30 -8.19 11.05
N LEU A 180 -13.93 -8.99 10.20
CA LEU A 180 -14.39 -10.34 10.51
C LEU A 180 -13.48 -11.40 9.86
N ALA A 181 -12.52 -10.99 9.04
CA ALA A 181 -11.55 -11.87 8.42
C ALA A 181 -10.48 -12.29 9.44
N PRO A 182 -9.83 -13.45 9.26
CA PRO A 182 -8.75 -13.88 10.14
C PRO A 182 -7.59 -12.90 10.08
N HIS A 183 -6.78 -12.89 11.14
CA HIS A 183 -5.56 -12.08 11.26
C HIS A 183 -4.57 -12.22 10.07
N ASN A 184 -4.73 -13.23 9.20
CA ASN A 184 -3.88 -13.51 8.05
C ASN A 184 -4.53 -13.18 6.69
N SER A 185 -5.61 -12.39 6.64
CA SER A 185 -6.27 -12.01 5.37
C SER A 185 -5.39 -11.16 4.45
N HIS A 186 -4.38 -10.49 5.01
CA HIS A 186 -3.41 -9.68 4.28
C HIS A 186 -1.98 -10.10 4.65
N PRO A 187 -1.50 -11.26 4.16
CA PRO A 187 -0.24 -11.84 4.62
C PRO A 187 0.99 -10.99 4.29
N ILE A 188 0.92 -10.11 3.29
CA ILE A 188 2.01 -9.20 2.94
C ILE A 188 2.08 -7.94 3.81
N LEU A 189 0.99 -7.63 4.54
CA LEU A 189 0.89 -6.40 5.31
C LEU A 189 1.97 -6.30 6.42
N PRO A 190 2.29 -7.35 7.20
CA PRO A 190 3.40 -7.30 8.15
C PRO A 190 4.75 -6.94 7.51
N VAL A 191 5.00 -7.44 6.28
CA VAL A 191 6.23 -7.13 5.53
C VAL A 191 6.26 -5.66 5.15
N HIS A 192 5.16 -5.13 4.61
CA HIS A 192 5.06 -3.72 4.23
C HIS A 192 5.16 -2.78 5.43
N MET A 193 4.48 -3.11 6.53
CA MET A 193 4.52 -2.31 7.75
C MET A 193 5.91 -2.30 8.38
N HIS A 194 6.63 -3.44 8.31
CA HIS A 194 8.00 -3.53 8.81
C HIS A 194 8.96 -2.67 7.97
N HIS A 195 8.90 -2.77 6.64
CA HIS A 195 9.88 -2.12 5.78
C HIS A 195 9.57 -0.66 5.46
N PHE A 196 8.29 -0.31 5.33
CA PHE A 196 7.84 1.00 4.86
C PHE A 196 7.00 1.79 5.88
N SER A 197 6.77 1.24 7.08
CA SER A 197 5.85 1.76 8.11
C SER A 197 4.35 1.54 7.83
N CYS A 198 3.52 1.91 8.81
CA CYS A 198 2.07 1.80 8.73
C CYS A 198 1.39 2.89 7.87
N VAL A 199 2.13 3.91 7.41
CA VAL A 199 1.58 5.04 6.65
C VAL A 199 2.24 5.10 5.27
N CYS A 200 1.43 4.98 4.22
CA CYS A 200 1.85 5.15 2.82
C CYS A 200 1.30 6.48 2.29
N PRO A 201 2.09 7.57 2.30
CA PRO A 201 1.61 8.85 1.79
C PRO A 201 1.46 8.81 0.26
N SER A 202 0.34 9.29 -0.27
CA SER A 202 0.16 9.46 -1.72
C SER A 202 0.83 10.73 -2.26
N HIS A 203 0.91 10.89 -3.58
CA HIS A 203 1.43 12.11 -4.21
C HIS A 203 0.70 13.37 -3.75
N ASP A 204 -0.63 13.31 -3.65
CA ASP A 204 -1.44 14.43 -3.16
C ASP A 204 -1.13 14.72 -1.68
N ALA A 205 -0.94 13.69 -0.85
CA ALA A 205 -0.57 13.86 0.55
C ALA A 205 0.83 14.49 0.70
N LEU A 206 1.80 14.05 -0.11
CA LEU A 206 3.15 14.62 -0.13
C LEU A 206 3.16 16.06 -0.63
N THR A 207 2.39 16.35 -1.67
CA THR A 207 2.25 17.71 -2.23
C THR A 207 1.63 18.65 -1.20
N PHE A 208 0.54 18.22 -0.56
CA PHE A 208 -0.09 18.98 0.50
C PHE A 208 0.85 19.22 1.68
N ALA A 209 1.55 18.18 2.16
CA ALA A 209 2.53 18.33 3.22
C ALA A 209 3.62 19.33 2.83
N SER A 210 4.10 19.31 1.58
CA SER A 210 5.10 20.27 1.10
C SER A 210 4.60 21.71 1.06
N GLU A 211 3.33 21.95 0.72
CA GLU A 211 2.72 23.28 0.68
C GLU A 211 2.47 23.83 2.09
N VAL A 212 1.98 22.98 3.01
CA VAL A 212 1.86 23.33 4.43
C VAL A 212 3.24 23.69 4.99
N ARG A 213 4.29 22.95 4.60
CA ARG A 213 5.67 23.27 4.98
C ARG A 213 6.08 24.67 4.51
N SER A 214 5.88 24.98 3.23
CA SER A 214 6.35 26.26 2.66
C SER A 214 5.65 27.47 3.25
N ARG A 215 4.46 27.29 3.83
CA ARG A 215 3.70 28.35 4.51
C ARG A 215 3.99 28.49 6.00
N SER A 216 4.68 27.51 6.60
CA SER A 216 5.08 27.56 8.00
C SER A 216 6.38 28.34 8.12
N GLU A 217 6.37 29.48 8.82
CA GLU A 217 7.58 30.25 9.16
C GLU A 217 8.48 29.50 10.17
N ASP A 218 7.99 28.42 10.78
CA ASP A 218 8.74 27.64 11.77
C ASP A 218 9.71 26.68 11.06
N SER A 219 10.98 27.09 11.03
CA SER A 219 12.14 26.32 10.54
C SER A 219 12.34 24.95 11.21
N ARG A 220 11.60 24.65 12.29
CA ARG A 220 11.54 23.32 12.93
C ARG A 220 10.56 22.35 12.27
N CYS A 221 9.69 22.82 11.36
CA CYS A 221 8.79 21.97 10.58
C CYS A 221 9.57 21.20 9.51
N ARG A 222 10.34 20.22 9.96
CA ARG A 222 11.17 19.35 9.11
C ARG A 222 10.28 18.28 8.47
N ILE A 223 9.42 18.67 7.54
CA ILE A 223 8.59 17.72 6.78
C ILE A 223 9.43 16.79 5.89
N ARG A 224 10.65 17.19 5.50
CA ARG A 224 11.64 16.27 4.92
C ARG A 224 12.08 15.23 5.95
N ASP A 225 12.31 15.62 7.20
CA ASP A 225 12.62 14.67 8.26
C ASP A 225 11.38 13.84 8.62
N TRP A 226 10.15 14.36 8.50
CA TRP A 226 8.90 13.59 8.68
C TRP A 226 8.63 12.61 7.55
N ILE A 227 8.80 12.96 6.28
CA ILE A 227 8.66 12.01 5.16
C ILE A 227 9.74 10.93 5.27
N LEU A 228 10.98 11.32 5.58
CA LEU A 228 12.06 10.37 5.83
C LEU A 228 11.91 9.66 7.20
N ASP A 229 11.21 10.20 8.20
CA ASP A 229 11.00 9.57 9.53
C ASP A 229 9.79 8.67 9.51
N VAL A 230 8.77 8.96 8.72
CA VAL A 230 7.60 8.11 8.50
C VAL A 230 8.01 6.97 7.59
N CYS A 231 8.62 7.27 6.43
CA CYS A 231 9.04 6.23 5.49
C CYS A 231 10.31 5.47 5.93
N ALA A 232 11.18 6.04 6.79
CA ALA A 232 12.37 5.36 7.31
C ALA A 232 12.37 5.14 8.84
N SER A 233 11.22 5.32 9.52
CA SER A 233 11.08 5.05 10.98
C SER A 233 11.56 3.67 11.40
N PRO A 234 11.28 2.59 10.64
CA PRO A 234 11.75 1.26 11.01
C PRO A 234 13.28 1.16 10.90
N VAL A 235 13.86 1.76 9.86
CA VAL A 235 15.30 1.74 9.56
C VAL A 235 16.12 2.51 10.59
N ARG A 236 15.64 3.66 11.08
CA ARG A 236 16.36 4.49 12.07
C ARG A 236 16.32 3.94 13.50
N ARG A 237 15.36 3.07 13.84
CA ARG A 237 15.25 2.45 15.18
C ARG A 237 16.20 1.28 15.41
N GLY A 238 17.24 1.12 14.58
CA GLY A 238 18.19 0.01 14.75
C GLY A 238 17.55 -1.37 14.52
N MET A 239 16.45 -1.45 13.75
CA MET A 239 15.77 -2.74 13.51
C MET A 239 16.59 -3.74 12.67
N TYR A 240 17.75 -3.32 12.12
CA TYR A 240 18.74 -4.20 11.49
C TYR A 240 19.86 -4.67 12.45
N SER A 241 19.75 -4.36 13.75
CA SER A 241 20.61 -4.89 14.80
C SER A 241 19.80 -5.70 15.82
N ALA A 242 19.22 -6.81 15.38
CA ALA A 242 18.86 -7.93 16.24
C ALA A 242 18.67 -9.16 15.36
N GLY A 243 19.51 -10.17 15.58
CA GLY A 243 19.66 -11.38 14.78
C GLY A 243 21.13 -11.69 14.58
#